data_AF-A0A377BZR0-F1
#
_entry.id   AF-A0A377BZR0-F1
#
_cell.length_a   1.000
_cell.length_b   1.000
_cell.length_c   1.000
_cell.angle_alpha   90.00
_cell.angle_beta   90.00
_cell.angle_gamma   90.00
#
_symmetry.space_group_name_H-M   'P 1'
#
loop_
_entity.id
_entity.type
_entity.pdbx_description
1 polymer ?
#
loop_
_entity_poly.entity_id
_entity_poly.type
_entity_poly.pdbx_seq_one_letter_code
_entity_poly.pdbx_strand_id
1 'polypeptide(L)'
;MPRISIFVDPCKLLLTTPGIDAETGEYSDFGVPATILAHYLRENGIVPEKCDLNSILFLLTPAESHEKLAQLVAMLAQFEQHIEDDSPLVEVLPSVYNKYPVRYRDYTLRQLCQEMHDLYVSFDVKDLQKRCSASRVSRQW
;
A
#
# COMPACT_ATOMS: atom_id res chain seq x y z
N MET A 1 23.49 29.17 2.47
CA MET A 1 22.05 28.85 2.35
C MET A 1 21.76 27.67 3.28
N PRO A 2 20.78 27.74 4.20
CA PRO A 2 20.50 26.64 5.10
C PRO A 2 19.85 25.51 4.30
N ARG A 3 20.47 24.32 4.29
CA ARG A 3 19.83 23.09 3.81
C ARG A 3 18.78 22.71 4.85
N ILE A 4 17.51 22.76 4.48
CA ILE A 4 16.41 22.23 5.29
C ILE A 4 16.70 20.73 5.50
N SER A 5 17.03 20.31 6.72
CA SER A 5 17.12 18.90 7.07
C SER A 5 15.70 18.42 7.37
N ILE A 6 15.18 17.55 6.52
CA ILE A 6 13.89 16.90 6.78
C ILE A 6 14.12 15.92 7.94
N PHE A 7 13.55 16.20 9.10
CA PHE A 7 13.60 15.31 10.26
C PHE A 7 12.47 14.28 10.11
N VAL A 8 12.83 13.01 9.91
CA VAL A 8 11.87 11.91 9.90
C VAL A 8 11.48 11.64 11.35
N ASP A 9 10.18 11.75 11.62
CA ASP A 9 9.63 11.47 12.94
C ASP A 9 9.82 9.97 13.26
N PRO A 10 10.58 9.60 14.30
CA PRO A 10 10.84 8.19 14.64
C PRO A 10 9.57 7.44 15.06
N CYS A 11 8.50 8.17 15.39
CA CYS A 11 7.19 7.63 15.72
C CYS A 11 6.30 7.43 14.47
N LYS A 12 6.77 7.79 13.27
CA LYS A 12 6.05 7.59 12.00
C LYS A 12 6.75 6.54 11.17
N LEU A 13 6.24 5.31 11.23
CA LEU A 13 6.71 4.23 10.38
C LEU A 13 5.98 4.31 9.04
N LEU A 14 6.63 4.93 8.06
CA LEU A 14 6.16 4.95 6.67
C LEU A 14 6.84 3.80 5.91
N LEU A 15 6.04 2.88 5.38
CA LEU A 15 6.50 1.81 4.52
C LEU A 15 6.06 2.09 3.08
N THR A 16 6.93 1.81 2.12
CA THR A 16 6.65 1.89 0.69
C THR A 16 6.56 0.50 0.10
N THR A 17 5.52 0.24 -0.68
CA THR A 17 5.36 -1.03 -1.39
C THR A 17 5.93 -0.95 -2.81
N PRO A 18 6.41 -2.08 -3.39
CA PRO A 18 6.88 -2.12 -4.77
C PRO A 18 5.78 -1.64 -5.74
N GLY A 19 6.16 -1.00 -6.85
CA GLY A 19 5.20 -0.52 -7.86
C GLY A 19 5.58 0.84 -8.45
N ILE A 20 6.25 1.70 -7.69
CA ILE A 20 6.84 2.94 -8.19
C ILE A 20 8.29 2.99 -7.73
N ASP A 21 9.20 3.17 -8.67
CA ASP A 21 10.61 3.40 -8.40
C ASP A 21 10.76 4.76 -7.72
N ALA A 22 11.36 4.78 -6.52
CA ALA A 22 11.46 6.00 -5.71
C ALA A 22 12.45 7.03 -6.28
N GLU A 23 13.40 6.61 -7.12
CA GLU A 23 14.43 7.47 -7.70
C GLU A 23 13.98 8.09 -9.01
N THR A 24 13.36 7.28 -9.88
CA THR A 24 12.90 7.69 -11.22
C THR A 24 11.44 8.15 -11.21
N GLY A 25 10.66 7.67 -10.24
CA GLY A 25 9.21 7.86 -10.19
C GLY A 25 8.45 7.03 -11.22
N GLU A 26 9.11 6.18 -12.00
CA GLU A 26 8.50 5.33 -13.00
C GLU A 26 7.79 4.13 -12.36
N TYR A 27 6.80 3.57 -13.06
CA TYR A 27 6.12 2.36 -12.60
C TYR A 27 6.96 1.12 -12.91
N SER A 28 7.06 0.19 -11.97
CA SER A 28 7.72 -1.10 -12.20
C SER A 28 6.79 -2.10 -12.88
N ASP A 29 7.35 -3.15 -13.49
CA ASP A 29 6.57 -4.19 -14.18
C ASP A 29 5.60 -4.93 -13.23
N PHE A 30 6.01 -5.11 -11.97
CA PHE A 30 5.19 -5.67 -10.91
C PHE A 30 5.05 -4.66 -9.77
N GLY A 31 3.86 -4.55 -9.21
CA GLY A 31 3.56 -3.69 -8.08
C GLY A 31 2.62 -4.35 -7.09
N VAL A 32 2.81 -4.00 -5.82
CA VAL A 32 1.95 -4.41 -4.71
C VAL A 32 1.25 -3.17 -4.19
N PRO A 33 -0.05 -3.00 -4.49
CA PRO A 33 -0.85 -1.93 -3.91
C PRO A 33 -0.82 -1.93 -2.39
N ALA A 34 -0.54 -0.77 -1.78
CA ALA A 34 -0.60 -0.63 -0.33
C ALA A 34 -2.02 -0.89 0.22
N THR A 35 -3.05 -0.75 -0.62
CA THR A 35 -4.44 -1.09 -0.29
C THR A 35 -4.60 -2.59 0.02
N ILE A 36 -3.97 -3.48 -0.75
CA ILE A 36 -4.04 -4.94 -0.52
C ILE A 36 -3.36 -5.27 0.80
N LEU A 37 -2.17 -4.72 1.04
CA LEU A 37 -1.46 -4.88 2.31
C LEU A 37 -2.29 -4.35 3.50
N ALA A 38 -2.92 -3.20 3.36
CA ALA A 38 -3.78 -2.62 4.40
C ALA A 38 -4.99 -3.50 4.72
N HIS A 39 -5.58 -4.16 3.71
CA HIS A 39 -6.66 -5.12 3.93
C HIS A 39 -6.14 -6.36 4.67
N TYR A 40 -5.00 -6.92 4.25
CA TYR A 40 -4.39 -8.08 4.91
C TYR A 40 -4.09 -7.80 6.39
N LEU A 41 -3.47 -6.66 6.68
CA LEU A 41 -3.15 -6.27 8.06
C LEU A 41 -4.42 -6.10 8.90
N ARG A 42 -5.47 -5.50 8.35
CA ARG A 42 -6.76 -5.33 9.04
C ARG A 42 -7.42 -6.65 9.39
N GLU A 43 -7.38 -7.64 8.49
CA GLU A 43 -7.89 -8.98 8.76
C GLU A 43 -7.11 -9.67 9.89
N ASN A 44 -5.84 -9.30 10.07
CA ASN A 44 -4.96 -9.78 11.14
C ASN A 44 -4.92 -8.85 12.38
N GLY A 45 -5.87 -7.92 12.51
CA GLY A 45 -6.05 -7.07 13.70
C GLY A 45 -5.14 -5.84 13.77
N ILE A 46 -4.42 -5.52 12.69
CA ILE A 46 -3.53 -4.36 12.60
C ILE A 46 -4.16 -3.30 11.69
N VAL A 47 -4.42 -2.12 12.24
CA VAL A 47 -5.04 -1.02 11.49
C VAL A 47 -3.99 0.05 11.18
N PRO A 48 -3.65 0.28 9.89
CA PRO A 48 -2.80 1.41 9.51
C PRO A 48 -3.52 2.75 9.70
N GLU A 49 -2.76 3.80 10.00
CA GLU A 49 -3.29 5.17 10.16
C GLU A 49 -3.69 5.76 8.81
N LYS A 50 -2.79 5.66 7.83
CA LYS A 50 -3.01 6.10 6.46
C LYS A 50 -2.53 5.04 5.47
N CYS A 51 -3.23 4.96 4.36
CA CYS A 51 -2.87 4.14 3.22
C CYS A 51 -3.12 4.96 1.96
N ASP A 52 -2.05 5.23 1.22
CA ASP A 52 -2.08 5.84 -0.10
C ASP A 52 -1.87 4.74 -1.17
N LEU A 53 -1.51 5.09 -2.40
CA LEU A 53 -1.37 4.12 -3.50
C LEU A 53 -0.29 3.05 -3.20
N ASN A 54 0.94 3.48 -2.91
CA ASN A 54 2.10 2.62 -2.68
C ASN A 54 2.80 2.91 -1.34
N SER A 55 2.09 3.55 -0.40
CA SER A 55 2.63 3.84 0.93
C SER A 55 1.60 3.62 2.02
N ILE A 56 2.07 3.08 3.13
CA ILE A 56 1.27 2.79 4.32
C ILE A 56 1.98 3.38 5.54
N LEU A 57 1.22 4.09 6.37
CA LEU A 57 1.73 4.81 7.54
C LEU A 57 1.18 4.19 8.81
N PHE A 58 2.07 3.92 9.76
CA PHE A 58 1.75 3.56 11.12
C PHE A 58 2.23 4.67 12.07
N LEU A 59 1.37 5.05 13.00
CA LEU A 59 1.74 5.91 14.11
C LEU A 59 2.14 5.04 15.29
N LEU A 60 3.43 5.04 15.59
CA LEU A 60 3.96 4.42 16.79
C LEU A 60 3.77 5.41 17.93
N THR A 61 3.06 5.01 18.98
CA THR A 61 3.01 5.79 20.22
C THR A 61 3.91 5.13 21.26
N PRO A 62 4.44 5.87 22.25
CA PRO A 62 5.14 5.26 23.38
C PRO A 62 4.31 4.25 24.17
N ALA A 63 2.99 4.22 23.95
CA ALA A 63 2.07 3.24 24.53
C ALA A 63 2.02 1.93 23.74
N GLU A 64 2.64 1.86 22.56
CA GLU A 64 2.74 0.61 21.79
C GLU A 64 3.73 -0.35 22.45
N SER A 65 3.32 -1.61 22.60
CA SER A 65 4.17 -2.66 23.16
C SER A 65 5.12 -3.21 22.10
N HIS A 66 6.27 -3.73 22.55
CA HIS A 66 7.20 -4.45 21.68
C HIS A 66 6.53 -5.67 21.00
N GLU A 67 5.56 -6.28 21.66
CA GLU A 67 4.78 -7.40 21.12
C GLU A 67 3.97 -7.01 19.88
N LYS A 68 3.33 -5.84 19.88
CA LYS A 68 2.58 -5.36 18.72
C LYS A 68 3.49 -5.02 17.54
N LEU A 69 4.66 -4.44 17.83
CA LEU A 69 5.70 -4.19 16.81
C LEU A 69 6.22 -5.51 16.22
N ALA A 70 6.50 -6.51 17.06
CA ALA A 70 6.91 -7.83 16.62
C ALA A 70 5.82 -8.51 15.78
N GLN A 71 4.55 -8.37 16.18
CA GLN A 71 3.41 -8.87 15.40
C GLN A 71 3.31 -8.18 14.04
N LEU A 72 3.48 -6.85 13.97
CA LEU A 72 3.50 -6.13 12.69
C LEU A 72 4.60 -6.65 11.77
N VAL A 73 5.82 -6.80 12.28
CA VAL A 73 6.95 -7.32 11.49
C VAL A 73 6.67 -8.76 11.02
N ALA A 74 6.12 -9.61 11.88
CA ALA A 74 5.76 -10.98 11.53
C ALA A 74 4.69 -11.02 10.42
N MET A 75 3.67 -10.18 10.49
CA MET A 75 2.63 -10.09 9.46
C MET A 75 3.16 -9.55 8.13
N LEU A 76 4.08 -8.58 8.16
CA LEU A 76 4.74 -8.09 6.96
C LEU A 76 5.57 -9.19 6.28
N ALA A 77 6.37 -9.93 7.05
CA ALA A 77 7.16 -11.05 6.54
C ALA A 77 6.27 -12.18 5.98
N GLN A 78 5.17 -12.49 6.67
CA GLN A 78 4.22 -13.49 6.18
C GLN A 78 3.54 -13.04 4.88
N PHE A 79 3.16 -11.76 4.77
CA PHE A 79 2.60 -11.22 3.55
C PHE A 79 3.59 -11.28 2.38
N GLU A 80 4.87 -10.98 2.64
CA GLU A 80 5.94 -11.11 1.64
C GLU A 80 6.06 -12.56 1.16
N GLN A 81 6.01 -13.55 2.05
CA GLN A 81 6.00 -14.96 1.67
C GLN A 81 4.78 -15.32 0.81
N HIS A 82 3.59 -14.83 1.16
CA HIS A 82 2.39 -15.06 0.35
C HIS A 82 2.51 -14.49 -1.07
N ILE A 83 3.21 -13.36 -1.23
CA ILE A 83 3.54 -12.81 -2.54
C ILE A 83 4.55 -13.72 -3.25
N GLU A 84 5.63 -14.12 -2.60
CA GLU A 84 6.65 -15.02 -3.15
C GLU A 84 6.07 -16.33 -3.65
N ASP A 85 5.22 -16.98 -2.84
CA ASP A 85 4.59 -18.27 -3.12
C ASP A 85 3.37 -18.18 -4.06
N ASP A 86 2.96 -16.97 -4.44
CA ASP A 86 1.72 -16.70 -5.19
C ASP A 86 0.49 -17.39 -4.59
N SER A 87 0.32 -17.23 -3.28
CA SER A 87 -0.72 -17.93 -2.52
C SER A 87 -2.13 -17.62 -3.04
N PRO A 88 -3.09 -18.56 -2.94
CA PRO A 88 -4.49 -18.32 -3.29
C PRO A 88 -5.08 -17.14 -2.51
N LEU A 89 -5.86 -16.30 -3.18
CA LEU A 89 -6.45 -15.10 -2.59
C LEU A 89 -7.38 -15.42 -1.41
N VAL A 90 -8.03 -16.59 -1.44
CA VAL A 90 -8.90 -17.06 -0.35
C VAL A 90 -8.15 -17.30 0.96
N GLU A 91 -6.85 -17.64 0.89
CA GLU A 91 -6.01 -17.87 2.07
C GLU A 91 -5.50 -16.55 2.65
N VAL A 92 -5.22 -15.57 1.79
CA VAL A 92 -4.62 -14.29 2.18
C VAL A 92 -5.67 -13.24 2.55
N LEU A 93 -6.76 -13.13 1.78
CA LEU A 93 -7.83 -12.15 1.96
C LEU A 93 -9.21 -12.83 1.94
N PRO A 94 -9.52 -13.70 2.92
CA PRO A 94 -10.77 -14.43 2.96
C PRO A 94 -11.99 -13.51 3.01
N SER A 95 -11.90 -12.34 3.66
CA SER A 95 -13.03 -11.41 3.74
C SER A 95 -13.37 -10.80 2.38
N VAL A 96 -12.35 -10.47 1.58
CA VAL A 96 -12.52 -9.96 0.21
C VAL A 96 -13.09 -11.04 -0.70
N TYR A 97 -12.54 -12.26 -0.61
CA TYR A 97 -13.02 -13.42 -1.36
C TYR A 97 -14.49 -13.71 -1.05
N ASN A 98 -14.87 -13.78 0.23
CA ASN A 98 -16.23 -14.09 0.67
C ASN A 98 -17.25 -13.04 0.23
N LYS A 99 -16.83 -11.80 0.02
CA LYS A 99 -17.70 -10.74 -0.49
C LYS A 99 -18.01 -10.89 -1.98
N TYR A 100 -17.05 -11.41 -2.77
CA TYR A 100 -17.20 -11.58 -4.22
C TYR A 100 -16.64 -12.94 -4.71
N PRO A 101 -17.20 -14.07 -4.23
CA PRO A 101 -16.59 -15.39 -4.44
C PRO A 101 -16.61 -15.85 -5.90
N VAL A 102 -17.55 -15.36 -6.71
CA VAL A 102 -17.59 -15.66 -8.16
C VAL A 102 -16.51 -14.90 -8.93
N ARG A 103 -16.22 -13.65 -8.53
CA ARG A 103 -15.25 -12.77 -9.20
C ARG A 103 -13.81 -13.16 -8.90
N TYR A 104 -13.58 -13.66 -7.69
CA TYR A 104 -12.25 -14.00 -7.16
C TYR A 104 -12.03 -15.52 -7.04
N ARG A 105 -12.86 -16.33 -7.69
CA ARG A 105 -12.65 -17.78 -7.76
C ARG A 105 -11.32 -18.06 -8.44
N ASP A 106 -10.51 -18.92 -7.83
CA ASP A 106 -9.19 -19.35 -8.32
C ASP A 106 -8.18 -18.20 -8.53
N TYR A 107 -8.44 -17.03 -7.95
CA TYR A 107 -7.51 -15.90 -7.98
C TYR A 107 -6.31 -16.16 -7.07
N THR A 108 -5.13 -15.75 -7.52
CA THR A 108 -3.93 -15.68 -6.68
C THR A 108 -3.68 -14.25 -6.19
N LEU A 109 -2.85 -14.12 -5.15
CA LEU A 109 -2.50 -12.83 -4.61
C LEU A 109 -1.76 -11.96 -5.65
N ARG A 110 -0.80 -12.53 -6.40
CA ARG A 110 -0.08 -11.73 -7.42
C ARG A 110 -0.99 -11.28 -8.54
N GLN A 111 -1.95 -12.11 -8.95
CA GLN A 111 -2.92 -11.72 -9.98
C GLN A 111 -3.73 -10.49 -9.55
N LEU A 112 -4.21 -10.46 -8.31
CA LEU A 112 -4.93 -9.29 -7.79
C LEU A 112 -4.01 -8.06 -7.69
N CYS A 113 -2.79 -8.23 -7.18
CA CYS A 113 -1.80 -7.15 -7.09
C CYS A 113 -1.50 -6.55 -8.47
N GLN A 114 -1.23 -7.40 -9.46
CA GLN A 114 -0.95 -6.96 -10.83
C GLN A 114 -2.16 -6.29 -11.47
N GLU A 115 -3.35 -6.87 -11.35
CA GLU A 115 -4.58 -6.28 -11.93
C GLU A 115 -4.80 -4.86 -11.37
N MET A 116 -4.63 -4.68 -10.06
CA MET A 116 -4.74 -3.35 -9.44
C MET A 116 -3.59 -2.41 -9.82
N HIS A 117 -2.36 -2.93 -9.93
CA HIS A 117 -1.20 -2.15 -10.37
C HIS A 117 -1.36 -1.66 -11.81
N ASP A 118 -1.75 -2.53 -12.73
CA ASP A 118 -2.05 -2.19 -14.13
C ASP A 118 -3.16 -1.15 -14.24
N LEU A 119 -4.17 -1.22 -13.36
CA LEU A 119 -5.18 -0.17 -13.25
C LEU A 119 -4.55 1.16 -12.83
N TYR A 120 -3.68 1.20 -11.81
CA TYR A 120 -3.03 2.45 -11.40
C TYR A 120 -2.10 3.03 -12.47
N VAL A 121 -1.38 2.18 -13.21
CA VAL A 121 -0.56 2.57 -14.36
C VAL A 121 -1.43 3.13 -15.48
N SER A 122 -2.49 2.42 -15.86
CA SER A 122 -3.37 2.80 -16.97
C SER A 122 -4.24 4.03 -16.70
N PHE A 123 -4.60 4.28 -15.43
CA PHE A 123 -5.29 5.51 -15.05
C PHE A 123 -4.38 6.74 -15.02
N ASP A 124 -3.06 6.57 -15.21
CA ASP A 124 -2.03 7.61 -15.15
C ASP A 124 -2.37 8.64 -14.06
N VAL A 125 -2.49 8.14 -12.82
CA VAL A 125 -3.01 8.93 -11.70
C VAL A 125 -2.16 10.18 -11.47
N LYS A 126 -0.90 10.20 -11.94
CA LYS A 126 -0.06 11.40 -12.02
C LYS A 126 -0.69 12.52 -12.86
N ASP A 127 -1.33 12.21 -13.99
CA ASP A 127 -1.91 13.21 -14.89
C ASP A 127 -3.26 13.76 -14.40
N LEU A 128 -4.08 12.92 -13.76
CA LEU A 128 -5.31 13.38 -13.09
C LEU A 128 -5.02 14.25 -11.84
N GLN A 129 -4.00 13.89 -11.06
CA GLN A 129 -3.63 14.63 -9.85
C GLN A 129 -2.95 15.98 -10.18
N LYS A 130 -2.14 16.05 -11.25
CA LYS A 130 -1.62 17.31 -11.82
C LYS A 130 -2.75 18.22 -12.33
N ARG A 131 -3.72 17.67 -13.07
CA ARG A 131 -4.85 18.44 -13.64
C ARG A 131 -5.80 19.00 -12.57
N CYS A 132 -6.11 18.24 -11.52
CA CYS A 132 -6.94 18.73 -10.42
C CYS A 132 -6.24 19.85 -9.64
N SER A 133 -4.92 19.77 -9.44
CA SER A 133 -4.14 20.78 -8.72
C SER A 133 -3.93 22.06 -9.54
N ALA A 134 -3.86 21.96 -10.87
CA ALA A 134 -3.72 23.12 -11.77
C ALA A 134 -5.01 23.97 -11.91
N SER A 135 -6.19 23.37 -11.68
CA SER A 135 -7.48 24.08 -11.85
C SER A 135 -7.87 25.01 -10.69
N ARG A 136 -7.11 25.03 -9.58
CA ARG A 136 -7.36 25.94 -8.44
C ARG A 136 -6.65 27.29 -8.53
N VAL A 137 -5.72 27.49 -9.46
CA VAL A 137 -4.98 28.77 -9.59
C VAL A 137 -5.61 29.70 -10.64
N SER A 138 -6.52 29.22 -11.48
CA SER A 138 -7.14 30.02 -12.56
C SER A 138 -8.52 30.63 -12.23
N ARG A 139 -8.99 30.55 -10.98
CA ARG A 139 -10.23 31.20 -10.51
C ARG A 139 -9.98 32.25 -9.43
N GLN A 140 -8.93 33.06 -9.61
CA GLN A 140 -8.77 34.32 -8.89
C GLN A 140 -8.12 35.36 -9.81
N TRP A 141 -8.89 35.74 -10.82
CA TRP A 141 -8.95 37.09 -11.39
C TRP A 141 -10.42 37.51 -11.37
#